data_AF-A0A969PVZ0-F1
#
_entry.id   AF-A0A969PVZ0-F1
#
_cell.length_a   1.000
_cell.length_b   1.000
_cell.length_c   1.000
_cell.angle_alpha   90.00
_cell.angle_beta   90.00
_cell.angle_gamma   90.00
#
_symmetry.space_group_name_H-M   'P 1'
#
loop_
_entity.id
_entity.type
_entity.pdbx_description
1 polymer ?
#
loop_
_entity_poly.entity_id
_entity_poly.type
_entity_poly.pdbx_seq_one_letter_code
_entity_poly.pdbx_strand_id
1 'polypeptide(L)'
;MKKRWKQALPLLCGGAFLTGVYGMFGNDPELLHAEEAVEMMESRYQGEVTAFQALDDTYTMQLTAADGTYQIDLHPVTGEVLAFEPINEHGLAPSGESEGPERLDPSEVEAIVADTASGAVVTEMELKEEDKNVYDVVFSQDGASGRLEIDAYSGDIELFTLEEAVPVDPIDREEAAAIALEAFSGVVDDIDLEEKDGRLVYEIEVENEASDQEADVIIDAYSGEVLDIKHD
;
A
#
# COMPACT_ATOMS: atom_id res chain seq x y z
N MET A 1 -68.44 -2.03 30.39
CA MET A 1 -67.89 -1.31 31.56
C MET A 1 -66.37 -1.29 31.43
N LYS A 2 -65.77 -0.11 31.33
CA LYS A 2 -64.32 0.09 31.18
C LYS A 2 -63.66 0.05 32.56
N LYS A 3 -62.52 -0.65 32.73
CA LYS A 3 -61.61 -0.37 33.85
C LYS A 3 -60.15 -0.62 33.45
N ARG A 4 -59.36 0.44 33.65
CA ARG A 4 -57.91 0.58 33.49
C ARG A 4 -57.21 0.12 34.78
N TRP A 5 -55.90 -0.13 34.72
CA TRP A 5 -54.77 0.25 35.62
C TRP A 5 -53.54 -0.55 35.14
N LYS A 6 -52.39 -0.02 34.67
CA LYS A 6 -51.33 0.87 35.23
C LYS A 6 -50.72 0.42 36.57
N GLN A 7 -49.37 0.32 36.53
CA GLN A 7 -48.36 0.34 37.62
C GLN A 7 -47.97 -1.04 38.20
N ALA A 8 -46.74 -1.34 38.61
CA ALA A 8 -45.47 -0.59 38.72
C ALA A 8 -44.29 -1.58 38.87
N LEU A 9 -43.10 -1.10 38.50
CA LEU A 9 -41.78 -1.64 38.80
C LEU A 9 -41.50 -1.61 40.32
N PRO A 10 -40.69 -2.53 40.87
CA PRO A 10 -39.84 -2.17 42.00
C PRO A 10 -38.36 -2.41 41.71
N LEU A 11 -37.57 -1.35 41.95
CA LEU A 11 -36.19 -1.41 42.41
C LEU A 11 -36.11 -2.26 43.69
N LEU A 12 -35.02 -3.03 43.85
CA LEU A 12 -34.56 -3.47 45.17
C LEU A 12 -33.03 -3.55 45.20
N CYS A 13 -32.40 -2.43 45.58
CA CYS A 13 -31.09 -2.43 46.21
C CYS A 13 -31.25 -2.86 47.66
N GLY A 14 -30.36 -3.71 48.18
CA GLY A 14 -30.32 -3.97 49.61
C GLY A 14 -29.41 -5.11 50.04
N GLY A 15 -28.09 -4.82 50.08
CA GLY A 15 -27.08 -5.31 51.04
C GLY A 15 -27.10 -6.76 51.52
N ALA A 16 -26.03 -7.51 51.20
CA ALA A 16 -25.64 -8.69 51.95
C ALA A 16 -24.45 -8.39 52.87
N PHE A 17 -24.62 -8.79 54.13
CA PHE A 17 -23.76 -8.56 55.28
C PHE A 17 -22.49 -9.42 55.24
N LEU A 18 -21.36 -8.82 55.65
CA LEU A 18 -20.12 -9.47 56.05
C LEU A 18 -20.33 -10.33 57.32
N THR A 19 -20.09 -11.64 57.21
CA THR A 19 -19.63 -12.44 58.35
C THR A 19 -18.48 -13.32 57.88
N GLY A 20 -17.27 -12.98 58.34
CA GLY A 20 -16.07 -13.73 58.06
C GLY A 20 -16.03 -15.06 58.80
N VAL A 21 -15.54 -16.09 58.12
CA VAL A 21 -14.93 -17.26 58.74
C VAL A 21 -13.48 -17.29 58.27
N TYR A 22 -12.58 -16.98 59.19
CA TYR A 22 -11.15 -17.04 59.01
C TYR A 22 -10.73 -18.53 59.08
N GLY A 23 -10.59 -19.16 57.92
CA GLY A 23 -10.18 -20.55 57.74
C GLY A 23 -8.90 -20.62 56.92
N MET A 24 -7.80 -20.95 57.62
CA MET A 24 -6.45 -21.13 57.11
C MET A 24 -6.35 -22.37 56.20
N PHE A 25 -6.41 -22.20 54.89
CA PHE A 25 -5.97 -23.18 53.87
C PHE A 25 -5.44 -22.41 52.65
N GLY A 26 -4.46 -22.97 51.94
CA GLY A 26 -3.76 -22.31 50.83
C GLY A 26 -4.73 -21.62 49.89
N ASN A 27 -4.57 -20.31 49.73
CA ASN A 27 -5.43 -19.47 48.93
C ASN A 27 -5.00 -19.64 47.47
N ASP A 28 -5.24 -20.82 46.91
CA ASP A 28 -5.29 -20.96 45.46
C ASP A 28 -6.51 -20.13 45.01
N PRO A 29 -6.31 -19.06 44.24
CA PRO A 29 -7.42 -18.23 43.82
C PRO A 29 -8.42 -19.11 43.05
N GLU A 30 -9.68 -19.15 43.50
CA GLU A 30 -10.75 -19.80 42.75
C GLU A 30 -10.88 -19.08 41.42
N LEU A 31 -10.41 -19.74 40.36
CA LEU A 31 -10.60 -19.27 38.98
C LEU A 31 -12.11 -19.26 38.71
N LEU A 32 -12.59 -18.21 38.06
CA LEU A 32 -13.92 -18.16 37.48
C LEU A 32 -14.14 -19.41 36.63
N HIS A 33 -15.28 -20.07 36.81
CA HIS A 33 -15.58 -21.18 35.92
C HIS A 33 -15.82 -20.65 34.51
N ALA A 34 -15.35 -21.38 33.49
CA ALA A 34 -15.49 -20.99 32.08
C ALA A 34 -16.95 -20.63 31.71
N GLU A 35 -17.92 -21.34 32.27
CA GLU A 35 -19.35 -21.08 32.09
C GLU A 35 -19.79 -19.72 32.66
N GLU A 36 -19.30 -19.36 33.86
CA GLU A 36 -19.57 -18.06 34.49
C GLU A 36 -18.93 -16.91 33.71
N ALA A 37 -17.73 -17.12 33.17
CA ALA A 37 -17.05 -16.13 32.33
C ALA A 37 -17.81 -15.89 31.01
N VAL A 38 -18.31 -16.95 30.36
CA VAL A 38 -19.11 -16.84 29.13
C VAL A 38 -20.43 -16.11 29.40
N GLU A 39 -21.20 -16.53 30.42
CA GLU A 39 -22.49 -15.90 30.74
C GLU A 39 -22.34 -14.40 31.07
N MET A 40 -21.30 -14.05 31.82
CA MET A 40 -20.99 -12.65 32.13
C MET A 40 -20.79 -11.82 30.85
N MET A 41 -20.08 -12.36 29.87
CA MET A 41 -19.70 -11.64 28.65
C MET A 41 -20.85 -11.55 27.65
N GLU A 42 -21.61 -12.63 27.44
CA GLU A 42 -22.82 -12.62 26.62
C GLU A 42 -23.88 -11.66 27.18
N SER A 43 -24.10 -11.69 28.50
CA SER A 43 -25.07 -10.82 29.16
C SER A 43 -24.67 -9.34 29.09
N ARG A 44 -23.40 -9.03 29.33
CA ARG A 44 -22.90 -7.66 29.38
C ARG A 44 -22.86 -7.00 28.01
N TYR A 45 -22.42 -7.73 26.99
CA TYR A 45 -22.19 -7.18 25.65
C TYR A 45 -23.31 -7.51 24.66
N GLN A 46 -24.35 -8.23 25.09
CA GLN A 46 -25.49 -8.63 24.25
C GLN A 46 -25.04 -9.34 22.97
N GLY A 47 -23.98 -10.15 23.08
CA GLY A 47 -23.39 -10.94 21.99
C GLY A 47 -23.36 -12.44 22.34
N GLU A 48 -22.88 -13.25 21.41
CA GLU A 48 -22.73 -14.71 21.54
C GLU A 48 -21.25 -15.08 21.54
N VAL A 49 -20.80 -15.88 22.50
CA VAL A 49 -19.41 -16.35 22.52
C VAL A 49 -19.27 -17.54 21.57
N THR A 50 -18.47 -17.36 20.51
CA THR A 50 -18.28 -18.35 19.44
C THR A 50 -17.02 -19.19 19.60
N ALA A 51 -16.03 -18.72 20.36
CA ALA A 51 -14.84 -19.46 20.72
C ALA A 51 -14.38 -19.12 22.15
N PHE A 52 -13.81 -20.09 22.85
CA PHE A 52 -13.28 -19.92 24.19
C PHE A 52 -12.02 -20.77 24.39
N GLN A 53 -10.97 -20.16 24.93
CA GLN A 53 -9.71 -20.80 25.29
C GLN A 53 -9.31 -20.37 26.71
N ALA A 54 -9.15 -21.35 27.59
CA ALA A 54 -8.59 -21.14 28.92
C ALA A 54 -7.07 -21.38 28.89
N LEU A 55 -6.30 -20.32 29.16
CA LEU A 55 -4.87 -20.38 29.43
C LEU A 55 -4.64 -20.21 30.95
N ASP A 56 -3.44 -20.51 31.43
CA ASP A 56 -3.13 -20.52 32.86
C ASP A 56 -3.38 -19.16 33.54
N ASP A 57 -3.11 -18.06 32.82
CA ASP A 57 -3.18 -16.69 33.35
C ASP A 57 -4.29 -15.82 32.71
N THR A 58 -4.93 -16.29 31.63
CA THR A 58 -5.90 -15.51 30.83
C THR A 58 -6.96 -16.42 30.21
N TYR A 59 -8.21 -15.97 30.18
CA TYR A 59 -9.25 -16.54 29.32
C TYR A 59 -9.42 -15.69 28.08
N THR A 60 -9.19 -16.27 26.91
CA THR A 60 -9.38 -15.62 25.61
C THR A 60 -10.65 -16.14 24.98
N MET A 61 -11.55 -15.24 24.57
CA MET A 61 -12.82 -15.61 23.94
C MET A 61 -13.14 -14.75 22.72
N GLN A 62 -13.84 -15.33 21.75
CA GLN A 62 -14.41 -14.58 20.63
C GLN A 62 -15.90 -14.35 20.87
N LEU A 63 -16.33 -13.09 20.84
CA LEU A 63 -17.71 -12.66 21.00
C LEU A 63 -18.21 -12.07 19.68
N THR A 64 -19.29 -12.62 19.13
CA THR A 64 -20.00 -12.05 17.98
C THR A 64 -21.19 -11.24 18.48
N ALA A 65 -21.19 -9.93 18.23
CA ALA A 65 -22.31 -9.03 18.49
C ALA A 65 -22.90 -8.47 17.18
N ALA A 66 -23.92 -7.63 17.27
CA ALA A 66 -24.60 -7.08 16.09
C ALA A 66 -23.72 -6.18 15.19
N ASP A 67 -22.64 -5.63 15.75
CA ASP A 67 -21.74 -4.65 15.11
C ASP A 67 -20.38 -5.24 14.70
N GLY A 68 -20.07 -6.48 15.09
CA GLY A 68 -18.82 -7.14 14.72
C GLY A 68 -18.48 -8.34 15.61
N THR A 69 -17.32 -8.94 15.32
CA THR A 69 -16.72 -9.98 16.17
C THR A 69 -15.56 -9.37 16.93
N TYR A 70 -15.37 -9.79 18.18
CA TYR A 70 -14.34 -9.26 19.08
C TYR A 70 -13.58 -10.40 19.73
N GLN A 71 -12.27 -10.22 19.95
CA GLN A 71 -11.48 -11.01 20.87
C GLN A 71 -11.42 -10.32 22.23
N ILE A 72 -11.66 -11.07 23.30
CA ILE A 72 -11.69 -10.56 24.65
C ILE A 72 -10.79 -11.41 25.53
N ASP A 73 -9.81 -10.77 26.15
CA ASP A 73 -8.97 -11.38 27.16
C ASP A 73 -9.47 -11.01 28.55
N LEU A 74 -9.62 -12.01 29.41
CA LEU A 74 -10.21 -11.89 30.73
C LEU A 74 -9.27 -12.48 31.78
N HIS A 75 -9.07 -11.75 32.87
CA HIS A 75 -8.33 -12.26 34.01
C HIS A 75 -9.16 -13.34 34.73
N PRO A 76 -8.67 -14.59 34.83
CA PRO A 76 -9.49 -15.73 35.23
C PRO A 76 -9.90 -15.70 36.71
N VAL A 77 -9.18 -14.97 37.57
CA VAL A 77 -9.55 -14.83 39.00
C VAL A 77 -10.55 -13.69 39.26
N THR A 78 -10.39 -12.55 38.60
CA THR A 78 -11.12 -11.32 38.93
C THR A 78 -12.30 -11.07 38.00
N GLY A 79 -12.31 -11.68 36.82
CA GLY A 79 -13.27 -11.36 35.76
C GLY A 79 -13.04 -9.97 35.17
N GLU A 80 -11.85 -9.42 35.35
CA GLU A 80 -11.46 -8.15 34.74
C GLU A 80 -11.13 -8.36 33.28
N VAL A 81 -11.70 -7.52 32.41
CA VAL A 81 -11.38 -7.51 30.98
C VAL A 81 -10.00 -6.89 30.83
N LEU A 82 -9.04 -7.69 30.38
CA LEU A 82 -7.65 -7.30 30.13
C LEU A 82 -7.49 -6.67 28.76
N ALA A 83 -8.14 -7.22 27.73
CA ALA A 83 -8.16 -6.68 26.38
C ALA A 83 -9.53 -6.87 25.73
N PHE A 84 -9.91 -5.94 24.86
CA PHE A 84 -11.15 -6.01 24.08
C PHE A 84 -10.83 -5.44 22.69
N GLU A 85 -10.63 -6.33 21.73
CA GLU A 85 -10.20 -5.97 20.38
C GLU A 85 -11.27 -6.44 19.39
N PRO A 86 -11.66 -5.64 18.39
CA PRO A 86 -12.43 -6.19 17.28
C PRO A 86 -11.57 -7.26 16.58
N ILE A 87 -12.14 -8.14 15.77
CA ILE A 87 -11.40 -9.04 14.87
C ILE A 87 -12.14 -9.18 13.54
N ASN A 88 -11.40 -9.35 12.44
CA ASN A 88 -11.98 -9.62 11.12
C ASN A 88 -12.30 -11.12 10.95
N GLU A 89 -12.98 -11.51 9.86
CA GLU A 89 -13.33 -12.92 9.57
C GLU A 89 -12.11 -13.87 9.51
N HIS A 90 -10.89 -13.35 9.40
CA HIS A 90 -9.65 -14.12 9.43
C HIS A 90 -9.06 -14.27 10.85
N GLY A 91 -9.74 -13.81 11.90
CA GLY A 91 -9.30 -13.95 13.29
C GLY A 91 -8.14 -13.02 13.66
N LEU A 92 -7.90 -11.98 12.87
CA LEU A 92 -6.89 -10.97 13.14
C LEU A 92 -7.59 -9.75 13.75
N ALA A 93 -7.01 -9.17 14.79
CA ALA A 93 -7.41 -7.84 15.25
C ALA A 93 -7.40 -6.86 14.06
N PRO A 94 -8.34 -5.90 13.92
CA PRO A 94 -8.05 -4.73 13.13
C PRO A 94 -6.83 -4.11 13.80
N SER A 95 -5.74 -4.06 13.04
CA SER A 95 -4.47 -3.47 13.44
C SER A 95 -4.73 -2.17 14.18
N GLY A 96 -4.46 -2.17 15.48
CA GLY A 96 -5.03 -1.16 16.36
C GLY A 96 -4.47 -1.15 17.78
N GLU A 97 -3.19 -1.47 17.98
CA GLU A 97 -2.42 -1.06 19.18
C GLU A 97 -1.02 -0.55 18.77
N SER A 98 -0.65 0.59 19.35
CA SER A 98 0.28 1.62 18.86
C SER A 98 1.78 1.28 18.91
N GLU A 99 2.46 1.39 17.77
CA GLU A 99 3.93 1.44 17.64
C GLU A 99 4.32 2.58 16.68
N GLY A 100 4.47 3.81 17.19
CA GLY A 100 4.90 4.95 16.36
C GLY A 100 3.89 5.37 15.29
N PRO A 101 4.23 6.31 14.37
CA PRO A 101 3.39 6.52 13.20
C PRO A 101 3.29 5.20 12.45
N GLU A 102 2.06 4.80 12.09
CA GLU A 102 1.82 3.57 11.36
C GLU A 102 2.44 3.71 9.96
N ARG A 103 3.22 2.71 9.57
CA ARG A 103 3.86 2.71 8.26
C ARG A 103 2.80 2.41 7.21
N LEU A 104 2.76 3.23 6.17
CA LEU A 104 1.87 3.05 5.04
C LEU A 104 2.01 1.66 4.43
N ASP A 105 0.87 1.03 4.18
CA ASP A 105 0.82 -0.23 3.45
C ASP A 105 1.10 -0.01 1.96
N PRO A 106 1.62 -1.02 1.23
CA PRO A 106 1.90 -0.90 -0.21
C PRO A 106 0.70 -0.38 -1.03
N SER A 107 -0.53 -0.77 -0.67
CA SER A 107 -1.74 -0.29 -1.34
C SER A 107 -2.00 1.20 -1.14
N GLU A 108 -1.61 1.77 0.00
CA GLU A 108 -1.72 3.20 0.26
C GLU A 108 -0.67 3.98 -0.53
N VAL A 109 0.53 3.43 -0.64
CA VAL A 109 1.60 3.97 -1.48
C VAL A 109 1.19 3.98 -2.95
N GLU A 110 0.59 2.89 -3.45
CA GLU A 110 0.03 2.83 -4.81
C GLU A 110 -1.05 3.90 -5.05
N ALA A 111 -1.91 4.15 -4.05
CA ALA A 111 -2.93 5.20 -4.14
C ALA A 111 -2.31 6.60 -4.22
N ILE A 112 -1.25 6.87 -3.45
CA ILE A 112 -0.49 8.14 -3.51
C ILE A 112 0.15 8.32 -4.88
N VAL A 113 0.74 7.26 -5.44
CA VAL A 113 1.34 7.29 -6.78
C VAL A 113 0.29 7.57 -7.85
N ALA A 114 -0.88 6.92 -7.76
CA ALA A 114 -1.97 7.12 -8.71
C ALA A 114 -2.59 8.54 -8.64
N ASP A 115 -2.66 9.13 -7.45
CA ASP A 115 -3.12 10.51 -7.25
C ASP A 115 -2.10 11.53 -7.79
N THR A 116 -0.82 11.29 -7.53
CA THR A 116 0.28 12.19 -7.93
C THR A 116 0.53 12.13 -9.44
N ALA A 117 0.61 10.92 -9.99
CA ALA A 117 0.92 10.66 -11.39
C ALA A 117 -0.25 9.88 -12.01
N SER A 118 -1.26 10.61 -12.47
CA SER A 118 -2.44 10.01 -13.10
C SER A 118 -2.06 9.13 -14.29
N GLY A 119 -2.46 7.86 -14.26
CA GLY A 119 -2.11 6.89 -15.30
C GLY A 119 -0.73 6.24 -15.13
N ALA A 120 -0.02 6.52 -14.04
CA ALA A 120 1.18 5.79 -13.68
C ALA A 120 0.88 4.33 -13.34
N VAL A 121 1.78 3.45 -13.76
CA VAL A 121 1.82 2.03 -13.38
C VAL A 121 3.08 1.82 -12.57
N VAL A 122 2.93 1.41 -11.31
CA VAL A 122 4.07 1.04 -10.46
C VAL A 122 4.76 -0.19 -11.05
N THR A 123 6.05 -0.06 -11.35
CA THR A 123 6.88 -1.15 -11.88
C THR A 123 7.76 -1.77 -10.79
N GLU A 124 8.18 -0.95 -9.82
CA GLU A 124 9.02 -1.38 -8.70
C GLU A 124 8.69 -0.56 -7.46
N MET A 125 8.73 -1.19 -6.29
CA MET A 125 8.52 -0.56 -5.00
C MET A 125 9.46 -1.20 -3.99
N GLU A 126 10.35 -0.41 -3.40
CA GLU A 126 11.28 -0.84 -2.38
C GLU A 126 11.21 0.08 -1.16
N LEU A 127 11.33 -0.48 0.03
CA LEU A 127 11.53 0.31 1.24
C LEU A 127 13.01 0.48 1.52
N LYS A 128 13.44 1.71 1.71
CA LYS A 128 14.77 2.06 2.20
C LYS A 128 14.70 2.50 3.65
N GLU A 129 15.53 1.89 4.51
CA GLU A 129 15.60 2.14 5.96
C GLU A 129 16.99 2.69 6.38
N GLU A 130 17.74 3.31 5.46
CA GLU A 130 19.14 3.72 5.73
C GLU A 130 19.24 4.90 6.69
N ASP A 131 18.62 6.04 6.36
CA ASP A 131 18.61 7.26 7.21
C ASP A 131 17.19 7.70 7.59
N LYS A 132 16.23 7.46 6.68
CA LYS A 132 14.80 7.75 6.80
C LYS A 132 14.04 6.62 6.12
N ASN A 133 12.91 6.22 6.71
CA ASN A 133 12.08 5.16 6.14
C ASN A 133 11.28 5.73 4.98
N VAL A 134 11.71 5.41 3.76
CA VAL A 134 11.07 5.90 2.53
C VAL A 134 10.77 4.75 1.59
N TYR A 135 9.63 4.84 0.91
CA TYR A 135 9.32 4.02 -0.25
C TYR A 135 9.94 4.65 -1.49
N ASP A 136 10.86 3.94 -2.11
CA ASP A 136 11.40 4.22 -3.44
C ASP A 136 10.53 3.49 -4.46
N VAL A 137 9.74 4.25 -5.21
CA VAL A 137 8.76 3.73 -6.16
C VAL A 137 9.18 4.13 -7.56
N VAL A 138 9.41 3.13 -8.42
CA VAL A 138 9.59 3.34 -9.85
C VAL A 138 8.25 3.08 -10.53
N PHE A 139 7.84 4.01 -11.39
CA PHE A 139 6.60 3.91 -12.13
C PHE A 139 6.81 4.24 -13.61
N SER A 140 5.95 3.72 -14.48
CA SER A 140 5.89 4.10 -15.88
C SER A 140 4.61 4.89 -16.16
N GLN A 141 4.73 6.00 -16.89
CA GLN A 141 3.62 6.85 -17.28
C GLN A 141 3.83 7.31 -18.73
N ASP A 142 2.87 7.05 -19.63
CA ASP A 142 2.92 7.49 -21.04
C ASP A 142 4.24 7.16 -21.77
N GLY A 143 4.82 6.00 -21.47
CA GLY A 143 6.11 5.55 -22.03
C GLY A 143 7.33 6.06 -21.26
N ALA A 144 7.20 7.14 -20.49
CA ALA A 144 8.23 7.66 -19.59
C ALA A 144 8.39 6.79 -18.33
N SER A 145 9.57 6.85 -17.71
CA SER A 145 9.85 6.24 -16.41
C SER A 145 10.05 7.33 -15.38
N GLY A 146 9.43 7.18 -14.23
CA GLY A 146 9.52 8.11 -13.11
C GLY A 146 9.90 7.40 -11.82
N ARG A 147 10.36 8.20 -10.87
CA ARG A 147 10.68 7.76 -9.51
C ARG A 147 10.00 8.67 -8.51
N LEU A 148 9.47 8.08 -7.45
CA LEU A 148 8.92 8.73 -6.30
C LEU A 148 9.66 8.25 -5.04
N GLU A 149 10.11 9.16 -4.19
CA GLU A 149 10.47 8.83 -2.81
C GLU A 149 9.37 9.36 -1.88
N ILE A 150 8.73 8.44 -1.18
CA ILE A 150 7.55 8.71 -0.34
C ILE A 150 7.92 8.37 1.10
N ASP A 151 7.76 9.31 2.02
CA ASP A 151 7.95 9.05 3.45
C ASP A 151 6.98 7.95 3.91
N ALA A 152 7.53 6.90 4.51
CA ALA A 152 6.79 5.66 4.78
C ALA A 152 5.71 5.81 5.86
N TYR A 153 5.60 6.97 6.51
CA TYR A 153 4.68 7.21 7.62
C TYR A 153 3.65 8.30 7.32
N SER A 154 4.10 9.39 6.71
CA SER A 154 3.28 10.55 6.38
C SER A 154 2.68 10.46 4.98
N GLY A 155 3.32 9.73 4.06
CA GLY A 155 2.98 9.76 2.63
C GLY A 155 3.47 11.02 1.92
N ASP A 156 4.27 11.85 2.59
CA ASP A 156 4.85 13.05 1.98
C ASP A 156 5.84 12.64 0.89
N ILE A 157 5.70 13.28 -0.28
CA ILE A 157 6.58 13.04 -1.42
C ILE A 157 7.82 13.92 -1.26
N GLU A 158 8.95 13.27 -1.04
CA GLU A 158 10.24 13.94 -0.88
C GLU A 158 10.98 14.10 -2.21
N LEU A 159 10.73 13.18 -3.15
CA LEU A 159 11.28 13.23 -4.50
C LEU A 159 10.23 12.83 -5.51
N PHE A 160 10.12 13.60 -6.59
CA PHE A 160 9.41 13.22 -7.80
C PHE A 160 10.31 13.50 -8.99
N THR A 161 10.65 12.46 -9.74
CA THR A 161 11.31 12.58 -11.04
C THR A 161 10.44 11.92 -12.09
N LEU A 162 10.34 12.56 -13.24
CA LEU A 162 9.75 11.99 -14.43
C LEU A 162 10.78 12.20 -15.54
N GLU A 163 11.50 11.14 -15.88
CA GLU A 163 12.40 11.16 -17.03
C GLU A 163 11.51 10.85 -18.23
N GLU A 164 11.24 11.88 -19.06
CA GLU A 164 10.64 11.68 -20.37
C GLU A 164 11.38 10.52 -21.04
N ALA A 165 10.63 9.52 -21.51
CA ALA A 165 11.23 8.49 -22.32
C ALA A 165 11.83 9.15 -23.55
N VAL A 166 13.14 9.30 -23.53
CA VAL A 166 13.92 9.06 -24.73
C VAL A 166 13.43 7.68 -25.19
N PRO A 167 12.76 7.59 -26.35
CA PRO A 167 12.16 6.34 -26.79
C PRO A 167 13.25 5.26 -26.69
N VAL A 168 12.95 4.16 -25.99
CA VAL A 168 13.91 3.06 -25.78
C VAL A 168 14.14 2.27 -27.06
N ASP A 169 13.26 2.45 -28.04
CA ASP A 169 13.41 1.96 -29.39
C ASP A 169 13.90 3.09 -30.30
N PRO A 170 14.88 2.83 -31.17
CA PRO A 170 15.24 3.78 -32.21
C PRO A 170 14.03 4.15 -33.07
N ILE A 171 14.01 5.37 -33.59
CA ILE A 171 13.09 5.76 -34.68
C ILE A 171 13.23 4.75 -35.83
N ASP A 172 12.17 4.49 -36.59
CA ASP A 172 12.29 3.56 -37.71
C ASP A 172 13.08 4.18 -38.88
N ARG A 173 13.48 3.33 -39.83
CA ARG A 173 14.30 3.77 -40.97
C ARG A 173 13.55 4.75 -41.86
N GLU A 174 12.23 4.58 -41.98
CA GLU A 174 11.36 5.45 -42.75
C GLU A 174 11.28 6.87 -42.13
N GLU A 175 11.20 6.96 -40.81
CA GLU A 175 11.22 8.21 -40.05
C GLU A 175 12.59 8.88 -40.15
N ALA A 176 13.68 8.13 -39.97
CA ALA A 176 15.04 8.65 -40.15
C ALA A 176 15.27 9.18 -41.57
N ALA A 177 14.80 8.47 -42.60
CA ALA A 177 14.86 8.91 -43.99
C ALA A 177 14.07 10.20 -44.24
N ALA A 178 12.89 10.34 -43.63
CA ALA A 178 12.09 11.56 -43.74
C ALA A 178 12.82 12.76 -43.14
N ILE A 179 13.47 12.59 -41.98
CA ILE A 179 14.27 13.62 -41.32
C ILE A 179 15.49 13.99 -42.18
N ALA A 180 16.19 12.99 -42.75
CA ALA A 180 17.33 13.23 -43.62
C ALA A 180 16.95 14.03 -44.87
N LEU A 181 15.82 13.70 -45.51
CA LEU A 181 15.31 14.41 -46.69
C LEU A 181 14.80 15.82 -46.38
N GLU A 182 14.37 16.08 -45.14
CA GLU A 182 14.06 17.43 -44.67
C GLU A 182 15.35 18.25 -44.45
N ALA A 183 16.41 17.62 -43.97
CA ALA A 183 17.71 18.25 -43.73
C ALA A 183 18.51 18.51 -45.01
N PHE A 184 18.49 17.56 -45.96
CA PHE A 184 19.20 17.64 -47.24
C PHE A 184 18.29 17.16 -48.38
N SER A 185 18.03 18.03 -49.35
CA SER A 185 17.18 17.68 -50.49
C SER A 185 17.90 16.73 -51.44
N GLY A 186 17.30 15.57 -51.72
CA GLY A 186 17.84 14.60 -52.68
C GLY A 186 17.02 13.30 -52.69
N VAL A 187 17.70 12.19 -52.95
CA VAL A 187 17.19 10.82 -52.88
C VAL A 187 18.08 10.06 -51.91
N VAL A 188 17.48 9.30 -51.00
CA VAL A 188 18.23 8.43 -50.08
C VAL A 188 18.82 7.27 -50.88
N ASP A 189 20.14 7.08 -50.80
CA ASP A 189 20.84 5.96 -51.43
C ASP A 189 21.05 4.81 -50.43
N ASP A 190 21.52 5.10 -49.21
CA ASP A 190 21.72 4.10 -48.15
C ASP A 190 21.28 4.59 -46.75
N ILE A 191 20.94 3.64 -45.88
CA ILE A 191 20.55 3.87 -44.48
C ILE A 191 21.20 2.84 -43.58
N ASP A 192 22.22 3.27 -42.83
CA ASP A 192 22.91 2.45 -41.85
C ASP A 192 22.56 2.86 -40.41
N LEU A 193 22.44 1.86 -39.54
CA LEU A 193 22.24 2.05 -38.10
C LEU A 193 23.49 1.54 -37.38
N GLU A 194 24.19 2.43 -36.70
CA GLU A 194 25.49 2.13 -36.12
C GLU A 194 25.76 2.88 -34.81
N GLU A 195 26.78 2.45 -34.07
CA GLU A 195 27.20 3.09 -32.83
C GLU A 195 28.44 3.96 -33.07
N LYS A 196 28.32 5.28 -32.89
CA LYS A 196 29.42 6.25 -32.94
C LYS A 196 29.61 6.88 -31.55
N ASP A 197 30.81 6.77 -30.99
CA ASP A 197 31.17 7.33 -29.67
C ASP A 197 30.21 6.95 -28.52
N GLY A 198 29.69 5.71 -28.53
CA GLY A 198 28.75 5.21 -27.53
C GLY A 198 27.31 5.70 -27.70
N ARG A 199 26.99 6.28 -28.86
CA ARG A 199 25.65 6.73 -29.25
C ARG A 199 25.19 5.97 -30.49
N LEU A 200 23.97 5.44 -30.45
CA LEU A 200 23.35 4.82 -31.61
C LEU A 200 22.84 5.91 -32.56
N VAL A 201 23.22 5.84 -33.83
CA VAL A 201 22.91 6.84 -34.85
C VAL A 201 22.51 6.19 -36.17
N TYR A 202 21.67 6.88 -36.94
CA TYR A 202 21.49 6.64 -38.36
C TYR A 202 22.52 7.45 -39.16
N GLU A 203 23.22 6.82 -40.08
CA GLU A 203 23.99 7.48 -41.14
C GLU A 203 23.25 7.26 -42.45
N ILE A 204 22.79 8.36 -43.07
CA ILE A 204 21.94 8.32 -44.25
C ILE A 204 22.62 9.09 -45.38
N GLU A 205 22.95 8.38 -46.45
CA GLU A 205 23.53 8.95 -47.65
C GLU A 205 22.41 9.50 -48.54
N VAL A 206 22.50 10.78 -48.90
CA VAL A 206 21.52 11.46 -49.75
C VAL A 206 22.20 12.08 -50.96
N GLU A 207 21.79 11.63 -52.15
CA GLU A 207 22.31 12.11 -53.43
C GLU A 207 21.36 13.14 -54.06
N ASN A 208 21.91 14.25 -54.54
CA ASN A 208 21.19 15.24 -55.33
C ASN A 208 21.72 15.29 -56.76
N GLU A 209 21.07 14.52 -57.65
CA GLU A 209 21.40 14.46 -59.08
C GLU A 209 21.33 15.84 -59.80
N ALA A 210 20.51 16.77 -59.30
CA ALA A 210 20.36 18.08 -59.94
C ALA A 210 21.55 19.02 -59.67
N SER A 211 22.20 18.86 -58.52
CA SER A 211 23.37 19.63 -58.12
C SER A 211 24.69 18.86 -58.18
N ASP A 212 24.67 17.55 -58.43
CA ASP A 212 25.85 16.67 -58.42
C ASP A 212 26.54 16.74 -57.02
N GLN A 213 25.72 16.64 -55.96
CA GLN A 213 26.15 16.73 -54.56
C GLN A 213 25.65 15.52 -53.78
N GLU A 214 26.49 15.00 -52.90
CA GLU A 214 26.21 13.92 -51.97
C GLU A 214 26.40 14.42 -50.53
N ALA A 215 25.62 13.89 -49.60
CA ALA A 215 25.76 14.20 -48.19
C ALA A 215 25.42 13.01 -47.29
N ASP A 216 26.23 12.82 -46.24
CA ASP A 216 25.95 11.92 -45.13
C ASP A 216 25.25 12.71 -44.02
N VAL A 217 24.00 12.37 -43.75
CA VAL A 217 23.22 12.94 -42.64
C VAL A 217 23.29 11.99 -41.45
N ILE A 218 23.88 12.45 -40.34
CA ILE A 218 23.99 11.68 -39.09
C ILE A 218 22.87 12.11 -38.15
N ILE A 219 22.02 11.17 -37.75
CA ILE A 219 20.83 11.40 -36.94
C ILE A 219 20.90 10.56 -35.66
N ASP A 220 20.62 11.15 -34.51
CA ASP A 220 20.49 10.40 -33.26
C ASP A 220 19.34 9.41 -33.36
N ALA A 221 19.64 8.12 -33.17
CA ALA A 221 18.68 7.07 -33.47
C ALA A 221 17.48 7.06 -32.53
N TYR A 222 17.55 7.72 -31.37
CA TYR A 222 16.45 7.75 -30.39
C TYR A 222 15.66 9.07 -30.47
N SER A 223 16.34 10.20 -30.58
CA SER A 223 15.69 11.51 -30.55
C SER A 223 15.30 12.05 -31.93
N GLY A 224 15.86 11.51 -33.02
CA GLY A 224 15.70 12.06 -34.35
C GLY A 224 16.43 13.40 -34.58
N GLU A 225 17.28 13.81 -33.64
CA GLU A 225 18.10 15.03 -33.79
C GLU A 225 19.16 14.84 -34.88
N VAL A 226 19.25 15.78 -35.83
CA VAL A 226 20.34 15.82 -36.81
C VAL A 226 21.61 16.29 -36.12
N LEU A 227 22.58 15.37 -35.98
CA LEU A 227 23.83 15.58 -35.26
C LEU A 227 24.92 16.19 -36.14
N ASP A 228 24.99 15.77 -37.40
CA ASP A 228 26.00 16.25 -38.35
C ASP A 228 25.50 16.08 -39.81
N ILE A 229 26.01 16.92 -40.71
CA ILE A 229 25.82 16.78 -42.15
C ILE A 229 27.18 16.93 -42.81
N LYS A 230 27.69 15.84 -43.40
CA LYS A 230 28.96 15.85 -44.12
C LYS A 230 28.69 15.90 -45.61
N HIS A 231 29.44 16.73 -46.31
CA HIS A 231 29.40 16.82 -47.76
C HIS A 231 30.69 16.21 -48.31
N ASP A 232 30.57 15.42 -49.38
CA ASP A 232 31.71 14.92 -50.15
C ASP A 232 32.25 15.95 -51.17
#